data_AF-A0A7W1A245-F1
#
_entry.id   AF-A0A7W1A245-F1
#
_cell.length_a   1.000
_cell.length_b   1.000
_cell.length_c   1.000
_cell.angle_alpha   90.00
_cell.angle_beta   90.00
_cell.angle_gamma   90.00
#
_symmetry.space_group_name_H-M   'P 1'
#
loop_
_entity.id
_entity.type
_entity.pdbx_description
1 polymer ?
#
loop_
_entity_poly.entity_id
_entity_poly.type
_entity_poly.pdbx_seq_one_letter_code
_entity_poly.pdbx_strand_id
1 'polypeptide(L)'
;MVLLLAGSAYADRKALKTPIDIKPMIEKLDVYKDDVGNYFVTPKPLAIKEDIEKWVFYGTGKAMYQQRIIGSGVSGDELSWAIWSPRVKGLAQASVTNTTKGAEVRCKTGEENHQKLVPLAPDQAKAVLMKATFYPPLWERSAHFLARDDDGVYFYVDIRREEYGGKGHRVFMGKKGSMKELSMTNIVSDSAGEIYSTKSGELKIVAGADGKAFWKKGSKKVELVVLEPARNRYVIYRDLGIYGSLGVVCDEQ
;
A
#
# COMPACT_ATOMS: atom_id res chain seq x y z
N MET A 1 -34.85 37.20 0.10
CA MET A 1 -34.02 36.31 0.92
C MET A 1 -34.14 34.91 0.33
N VAL A 2 -33.22 34.52 -0.54
CA VAL A 2 -33.17 33.19 -1.15
C VAL A 2 -31.88 32.54 -0.71
N LEU A 3 -32.02 31.47 0.06
CA LEU A 3 -30.93 30.64 0.59
C LEU A 3 -30.33 29.82 -0.57
N LEU A 4 -29.07 30.06 -0.92
CA LEU A 4 -28.29 29.17 -1.77
C LEU A 4 -27.61 28.13 -0.86
N LEU A 5 -28.15 26.92 -0.82
CA LEU A 5 -27.50 25.77 -0.21
C LEU A 5 -26.36 25.31 -1.13
N ALA A 6 -25.12 25.51 -0.68
CA ALA A 6 -23.93 24.92 -1.28
C ALA A 6 -23.94 23.40 -1.05
N GLY A 7 -24.18 22.63 -2.12
CA GLY A 7 -24.01 21.19 -2.12
C GLY A 7 -22.52 20.84 -2.12
N SER A 8 -21.94 20.56 -0.94
CA SER A 8 -20.67 19.84 -0.85
C SER A 8 -20.94 18.35 -1.09
N ALA A 9 -20.83 17.93 -2.35
CA ALA A 9 -20.77 16.53 -2.71
C ALA A 9 -19.29 16.11 -2.82
N TYR A 10 -18.65 15.80 -1.69
CA TYR A 10 -17.51 14.87 -1.69
C TYR A 10 -18.06 13.45 -1.92
N ALA A 11 -18.58 13.23 -3.12
CA ALA A 11 -18.81 11.89 -3.62
C ALA A 11 -17.45 11.41 -4.15
N ASP A 12 -16.67 10.78 -3.28
CA ASP A 12 -15.59 9.89 -3.71
C ASP A 12 -16.28 8.72 -4.44
N ARG A 13 -16.65 8.93 -5.71
CA ARG A 13 -17.06 7.85 -6.59
C ARG A 13 -15.82 6.95 -6.66
N LYS A 14 -15.87 5.86 -5.90
CA LYS A 14 -15.00 4.71 -6.02
C LYS A 14 -15.08 4.25 -7.47
N ALA A 15 -14.28 4.86 -8.35
CA ALA A 15 -14.19 4.46 -9.74
C ALA A 15 -13.82 2.98 -9.70
N LEU A 16 -14.74 2.13 -10.13
CA LEU A 16 -14.50 0.70 -10.22
C LEU A 16 -13.28 0.55 -11.13
N LYS A 17 -12.17 0.07 -10.56
CA LYS A 17 -10.93 -0.17 -11.30
C LYS A 17 -11.25 -1.10 -12.47
N THR A 18 -10.86 -0.72 -13.68
CA THR A 18 -10.94 -1.60 -14.83
C THR A 18 -10.15 -2.88 -14.50
N PRO A 19 -10.81 -4.06 -14.51
CA PRO A 19 -10.11 -5.30 -14.27
C PRO A 19 -9.00 -5.53 -15.29
N ILE A 20 -7.91 -6.15 -14.84
CA ILE A 20 -6.80 -6.56 -15.70
C ILE A 20 -7.24 -7.78 -16.51
N ASP A 21 -7.13 -7.71 -17.84
CA ASP A 21 -7.36 -8.87 -18.69
C ASP A 21 -6.17 -9.82 -18.64
N ILE A 22 -6.36 -10.97 -18.00
CA ILE A 22 -5.33 -11.99 -17.87
C ILE A 22 -5.45 -13.10 -18.92
N LYS A 23 -6.46 -13.09 -19.80
CA LYS A 23 -6.70 -14.16 -20.78
C LYS A 23 -5.46 -14.50 -21.63
N PRO A 24 -4.66 -13.52 -22.11
CA PRO A 24 -3.44 -13.81 -22.88
C PRO A 24 -2.35 -14.54 -22.07
N MET A 25 -2.47 -14.54 -20.74
CA MET A 25 -1.44 -15.01 -19.82
C MET A 25 -1.81 -16.32 -19.12
N ILE A 26 -3.06 -16.82 -19.22
CA ILE A 26 -3.54 -17.98 -18.46
C ILE A 26 -2.59 -19.17 -18.54
N GLU A 27 -2.13 -19.53 -19.74
CA GLU A 27 -1.26 -20.70 -19.94
C GLU A 27 0.18 -20.48 -19.43
N LYS A 28 0.55 -19.24 -19.10
CA LYS A 28 1.86 -18.81 -18.59
C LYS A 28 1.88 -18.49 -17.09
N LEU A 29 0.77 -18.70 -16.38
CA LEU A 29 0.64 -18.40 -14.96
C LEU A 29 0.46 -19.68 -14.15
N ASP A 30 1.11 -19.72 -13.00
CA ASP A 30 0.87 -20.72 -11.95
C ASP A 30 -0.03 -20.13 -10.88
N VAL A 31 -0.78 -21.02 -10.21
CA VAL A 31 -1.65 -20.68 -9.10
C VAL A 31 -1.29 -21.54 -7.90
N TYR A 32 -1.08 -20.89 -6.76
CA TYR A 32 -0.76 -21.54 -5.50
C TYR A 32 -1.72 -21.12 -4.39
N LYS A 33 -1.71 -21.88 -3.30
CA LYS A 33 -2.40 -21.56 -2.05
C LYS A 33 -1.46 -21.50 -0.87
N ASP A 34 -1.76 -20.63 0.09
CA ASP A 34 -1.19 -20.71 1.43
C ASP A 34 -2.01 -21.63 2.34
N ASP A 35 -1.59 -21.76 3.59
CA ASP A 35 -2.20 -22.58 4.64
C ASP A 35 -3.52 -22.01 5.19
N VAL A 36 -3.80 -20.74 4.94
CA VAL A 36 -5.01 -20.02 5.38
C VAL A 36 -6.03 -19.81 4.25
N GLY A 37 -5.74 -20.30 3.04
CA GLY A 37 -6.66 -20.37 1.91
C GLY A 37 -6.61 -19.18 0.95
N ASN A 38 -5.64 -18.27 1.07
CA ASN A 38 -5.40 -17.25 0.04
C ASN A 38 -4.70 -17.86 -1.17
N TYR A 39 -4.87 -17.18 -2.29
CA TYR A 39 -4.35 -17.57 -3.59
C TYR A 39 -3.20 -16.65 -3.98
N PHE A 40 -2.17 -17.25 -4.56
CA PHE A 40 -1.06 -16.58 -5.22
C PHE A 40 -1.11 -16.92 -6.70
N VAL A 41 -0.88 -15.92 -7.54
CA VAL A 41 -0.72 -16.11 -8.99
C VAL A 41 0.60 -15.48 -9.38
N THR A 42 1.43 -16.24 -10.07
CA THR A 42 2.75 -15.77 -10.53
C THR A 42 3.02 -16.27 -11.95
N PRO A 43 3.91 -15.61 -12.70
CA PRO A 43 4.54 -16.22 -13.87
C PRO A 43 5.04 -17.64 -13.60
N LYS A 44 4.82 -18.54 -14.56
CA LYS A 44 5.53 -19.80 -14.68
C LYS A 44 7.01 -19.51 -14.92
N PRO A 45 7.92 -20.20 -14.21
CA PRO A 45 9.34 -20.21 -14.54
C PRO A 45 9.56 -20.43 -16.03
N LEU A 46 10.48 -19.67 -16.64
CA LEU A 46 10.88 -19.77 -18.05
C LEU A 46 9.78 -19.40 -19.09
N ALA A 47 8.52 -19.22 -18.69
CA ALA A 47 7.42 -18.92 -19.60
C ALA A 47 7.29 -17.43 -19.95
N ILE A 48 7.82 -16.56 -19.08
CA ILE A 48 7.78 -15.10 -19.20
C ILE A 48 9.19 -14.57 -18.91
N LYS A 49 9.76 -13.80 -19.83
CA LYS A 49 11.11 -13.25 -19.73
C LYS A 49 11.14 -11.74 -19.44
N GLU A 50 10.04 -11.05 -19.71
CA GLU A 50 9.89 -9.61 -19.55
C GLU A 50 8.62 -9.32 -18.78
N ASP A 51 8.56 -8.19 -18.07
CA ASP A 51 7.39 -7.73 -17.32
C ASP A 51 6.86 -8.75 -16.29
N ILE A 52 7.71 -9.60 -15.72
CA ILE A 52 7.31 -10.63 -14.75
C ILE A 52 6.61 -10.03 -13.53
N GLU A 53 6.94 -8.80 -13.17
CA GLU A 53 6.36 -8.02 -12.08
C GLU A 53 4.90 -7.63 -12.33
N LYS A 54 4.44 -7.57 -13.59
CA LYS A 54 3.05 -7.21 -13.92
C LYS A 54 2.07 -8.34 -13.58
N TRP A 55 2.55 -9.56 -13.43
CA TRP A 55 1.71 -10.76 -13.38
C TRP A 55 1.70 -11.47 -12.03
N VAL A 56 2.09 -10.75 -10.97
CA VAL A 56 2.02 -11.26 -9.59
C VAL A 56 0.75 -10.77 -8.92
N PHE A 57 -0.11 -11.68 -8.48
CA PHE A 57 -1.37 -11.36 -7.81
C PHE A 57 -1.55 -12.15 -6.52
N TYR A 58 -2.28 -11.56 -5.59
CA TYR A 58 -2.66 -12.20 -4.32
C TYR A 58 -4.10 -11.85 -3.96
N GLY A 59 -4.81 -12.79 -3.34
CA GLY A 59 -6.17 -12.55 -2.88
C GLY A 59 -6.96 -13.81 -2.58
N THR A 60 -8.28 -13.74 -2.72
CA THR A 60 -9.20 -14.77 -2.24
C THR A 60 -9.50 -15.87 -3.26
N GLY A 61 -8.90 -15.82 -4.44
CA GLY A 61 -9.26 -16.66 -5.60
C GLY A 61 -10.55 -16.22 -6.31
N LYS A 62 -11.34 -15.32 -5.71
CA LYS A 62 -12.44 -14.60 -6.39
C LYS A 62 -12.02 -13.19 -6.80
N ALA A 63 -11.36 -12.48 -5.89
CA ALA A 63 -10.76 -11.18 -6.15
C ALA A 63 -9.24 -11.31 -5.96
N MET A 64 -8.49 -10.94 -7.00
CA MET A 64 -7.03 -11.02 -7.03
C MET A 64 -6.49 -9.62 -7.27
N TYR A 65 -5.60 -9.14 -6.40
CA TYR A 65 -5.00 -7.83 -6.52
C TYR A 65 -3.57 -7.95 -7.01
N GLN A 66 -3.22 -7.16 -8.02
CA GLN A 66 -1.86 -7.05 -8.50
C GLN A 66 -0.95 -6.56 -7.37
N GLN A 67 0.19 -7.23 -7.20
CA GLN A 67 1.13 -6.90 -6.15
C GLN A 67 2.04 -5.75 -6.58
N ARG A 68 2.43 -4.94 -5.59
CA ARG A 68 3.37 -3.84 -5.80
C ARG A 68 4.78 -4.38 -5.65
N ILE A 69 5.45 -4.61 -6.76
CA ILE A 69 6.80 -5.14 -6.80
C ILE A 69 7.80 -3.98 -6.66
N ILE A 70 8.70 -4.07 -5.68
CA ILE A 70 9.80 -3.13 -5.42
C ILE A 70 11.06 -3.55 -6.17
N GLY A 71 11.23 -4.86 -6.37
CA GLY A 71 12.32 -5.42 -7.15
C GLY A 71 11.97 -6.82 -7.60
N SER A 72 12.54 -7.23 -8.74
CA SER A 72 12.35 -8.58 -9.27
C SER A 72 13.66 -9.11 -9.82
N GLY A 73 13.82 -10.43 -9.80
CA GLY A 73 15.02 -11.11 -10.28
C GLY A 73 14.67 -12.38 -11.04
N VAL A 74 15.56 -12.73 -11.97
CA VAL A 74 15.55 -14.01 -12.68
C VAL A 74 16.94 -14.63 -12.52
N SER A 75 17.00 -15.85 -12.00
CA SER A 75 18.25 -16.60 -11.84
C SER A 75 18.02 -18.06 -12.20
N GLY A 76 18.47 -18.46 -13.39
CA GLY A 76 18.18 -19.80 -13.92
C GLY A 76 16.67 -20.00 -14.10
N ASP A 77 16.09 -20.92 -13.34
CA ASP A 77 14.65 -21.17 -13.29
C ASP A 77 13.93 -20.46 -12.13
N GLU A 78 14.65 -19.72 -11.30
CA GLU A 78 14.06 -18.96 -10.20
C GLU A 78 13.59 -17.58 -10.69
N LEU A 79 12.33 -17.28 -10.39
CA LEU A 79 11.77 -15.94 -10.40
C LEU A 79 11.63 -15.47 -8.96
N SER A 80 12.04 -14.24 -8.67
CA SER A 80 11.89 -13.64 -7.34
C SER A 80 11.28 -12.26 -7.41
N TRP A 81 10.44 -11.93 -6.43
CA TRP A 81 9.80 -10.64 -6.29
C TRP A 81 9.89 -10.14 -4.85
N ALA A 82 10.43 -8.95 -4.68
CA ALA A 82 10.33 -8.16 -3.48
C ALA A 82 9.02 -7.35 -3.51
N ILE A 83 8.16 -7.53 -2.50
CA ILE A 83 6.81 -6.98 -2.47
C ILE A 83 6.70 -5.89 -1.43
N TRP A 84 6.10 -4.77 -1.81
CA TRP A 84 5.71 -3.70 -0.89
C TRP A 84 4.67 -4.22 0.10
N SER A 85 5.14 -4.56 1.30
CA SER A 85 4.35 -5.16 2.38
C SER A 85 4.62 -4.39 3.67
N PRO A 86 4.14 -3.14 3.80
CA PRO A 86 4.60 -2.22 4.83
C PRO A 86 4.12 -2.59 6.24
N ARG A 87 3.16 -3.51 6.35
CA ARG A 87 2.65 -4.04 7.62
C ARG A 87 3.46 -5.21 8.15
N VAL A 88 4.47 -5.70 7.42
CA VAL A 88 5.37 -6.74 7.94
C VAL A 88 6.37 -6.12 8.90
N LYS A 89 6.34 -6.58 10.16
CA LYS A 89 7.27 -6.10 11.20
C LYS A 89 8.67 -6.68 11.00
N GLY A 90 9.70 -5.86 11.19
CA GLY A 90 11.11 -6.29 11.18
C GLY A 90 11.70 -6.59 9.79
N LEU A 91 10.88 -6.75 8.75
CA LEU A 91 11.34 -7.04 7.40
C LEU A 91 11.26 -5.80 6.51
N ALA A 92 12.29 -5.52 5.71
CA ALA A 92 12.27 -4.40 4.77
C ALA A 92 11.14 -4.53 3.73
N GLN A 93 10.91 -5.76 3.24
CA GLN A 93 9.92 -6.12 2.24
C GLN A 93 9.64 -7.63 2.30
N ALA A 94 8.39 -8.05 2.07
CA ALA A 94 8.11 -9.47 1.87
C ALA A 94 8.69 -9.94 0.53
N SER A 95 8.83 -11.24 0.34
CA SER A 95 9.22 -11.79 -0.96
C SER A 95 8.44 -13.02 -1.34
N VAL A 96 8.24 -13.20 -2.65
CA VAL A 96 7.77 -14.45 -3.25
C VAL A 96 8.84 -14.94 -4.20
N THR A 97 9.16 -16.23 -4.15
CA THR A 97 10.00 -16.92 -5.12
C THR A 97 9.19 -17.99 -5.82
N ASN A 98 9.45 -18.21 -7.10
CA ASN A 98 8.87 -19.30 -7.86
C ASN A 98 9.95 -19.99 -8.71
N THR A 99 10.02 -21.31 -8.60
CA THR A 99 10.96 -22.17 -9.34
C THR A 99 10.19 -23.30 -10.00
N THR A 100 10.84 -24.10 -10.85
CA THR A 100 10.20 -25.31 -11.41
C THR A 100 9.77 -26.33 -10.36
N LYS A 101 10.29 -26.21 -9.12
CA LYS A 101 9.98 -27.10 -7.98
C LYS A 101 8.84 -26.58 -7.10
N GLY A 102 8.37 -25.36 -7.33
CA GLY A 102 7.31 -24.73 -6.54
C GLY A 102 7.66 -23.30 -6.11
N ALA A 103 6.72 -22.70 -5.38
CA ALA A 103 6.80 -21.33 -4.91
C ALA A 103 6.83 -21.23 -3.39
N GLU A 104 7.49 -20.20 -2.89
CA GLU A 104 7.60 -19.90 -1.46
C GLU A 104 7.34 -18.42 -1.20
N VAL A 105 6.81 -18.11 -0.03
CA VAL A 105 6.63 -16.74 0.46
C VAL A 105 7.38 -16.51 1.75
N ARG A 106 8.00 -15.33 1.87
CA ARG A 106 8.71 -14.89 3.07
C ARG A 106 8.02 -13.68 3.66
N CYS A 107 7.46 -13.86 4.85
CA CYS A 107 6.78 -12.82 5.61
C CYS A 107 7.50 -12.42 6.91
N LYS A 108 8.62 -13.05 7.27
CA LYS A 108 9.35 -12.77 8.51
C LYS A 108 10.87 -12.80 8.32
N THR A 109 11.59 -12.24 9.28
CA THR A 109 13.06 -12.27 9.35
C THR A 109 13.59 -13.58 9.93
N GLY A 110 14.69 -14.11 9.38
CA GLY A 110 15.28 -15.40 9.74
C GLY A 110 15.15 -16.44 8.60
N GLU A 111 16.11 -17.35 8.49
CA GLU A 111 16.26 -18.30 7.37
C GLU A 111 15.14 -19.35 7.28
N GLU A 112 14.51 -19.69 8.40
CA GLU A 112 13.43 -20.68 8.44
C GLU A 112 12.04 -20.12 8.08
N ASN A 113 11.93 -18.84 7.71
CA ASN A 113 10.63 -18.16 7.54
C ASN A 113 10.11 -18.19 6.09
N HIS A 114 10.45 -19.23 5.35
CA HIS A 114 9.95 -19.51 4.02
C HIS A 114 8.74 -20.43 4.14
N GLN A 115 7.56 -19.92 3.84
CA GLN A 115 6.35 -20.72 3.75
C GLN A 115 6.21 -21.25 2.34
N LYS A 116 6.21 -22.58 2.20
CA LYS A 116 5.90 -23.24 0.93
C LYS A 116 4.45 -23.02 0.55
N LEU A 117 4.23 -22.63 -0.69
CA LEU A 117 2.90 -22.51 -1.27
C LEU A 117 2.53 -23.82 -1.96
N VAL A 118 1.27 -24.22 -1.83
CA VAL A 118 0.76 -25.46 -2.42
C VAL A 118 0.32 -25.19 -3.86
N PRO A 119 0.94 -25.81 -4.87
CA PRO A 119 0.55 -25.62 -6.26
C PRO A 119 -0.82 -26.24 -6.53
N LEU A 120 -1.63 -25.59 -7.36
CA LEU A 120 -2.87 -26.18 -7.85
C LEU A 120 -2.61 -27.05 -9.09
N ALA A 121 -3.41 -28.11 -9.24
CA ALA A 121 -3.40 -28.90 -10.46
C ALA A 121 -3.82 -28.02 -11.68
N PRO A 122 -3.34 -28.31 -12.91
CA PRO A 122 -3.55 -27.45 -14.07
C PRO A 122 -5.01 -27.03 -14.31
N ASP A 123 -5.96 -27.98 -14.23
CA ASP A 123 -7.38 -27.69 -14.43
C ASP A 123 -7.97 -26.81 -13.32
N GLN A 124 -7.51 -27.00 -12.09
CA GLN A 124 -7.93 -26.17 -10.95
C GLN A 124 -7.36 -24.75 -11.05
N ALA A 125 -6.08 -24.62 -11.43
CA ALA A 125 -5.44 -23.35 -11.69
C ALA A 125 -6.19 -22.58 -12.78
N LYS A 126 -6.45 -23.23 -13.92
CA LYS A 126 -7.21 -22.65 -15.03
C LYS A 126 -8.62 -22.21 -14.61
N ALA A 127 -9.31 -23.03 -13.82
CA ALA A 127 -10.63 -22.69 -13.30
C ALA A 127 -10.60 -21.45 -12.41
N VAL A 128 -9.56 -21.27 -11.57
CA VAL A 128 -9.38 -20.07 -10.75
C VAL A 128 -9.10 -18.86 -11.65
N LEU A 129 -8.14 -18.97 -12.56
CA LEU A 129 -7.76 -17.88 -13.48
C LEU A 129 -8.95 -17.40 -14.32
N MET A 130 -9.81 -18.31 -14.79
CA MET A 130 -10.98 -17.94 -15.61
C MET A 130 -12.14 -17.32 -14.81
N LYS A 131 -12.26 -17.64 -13.52
CA LYS A 131 -13.40 -17.21 -12.67
C LYS A 131 -13.07 -16.01 -11.78
N ALA A 132 -11.81 -15.80 -11.46
CA ALA A 132 -11.37 -14.69 -10.64
C ALA A 132 -11.47 -13.36 -11.39
N THR A 133 -11.69 -12.28 -10.65
CA THR A 133 -11.51 -10.91 -11.16
C THR A 133 -10.16 -10.39 -10.71
N PHE A 134 -9.35 -9.95 -11.66
CA PHE A 134 -8.02 -9.41 -11.41
C PHE A 134 -8.08 -7.89 -11.40
N TYR A 135 -7.65 -7.28 -10.31
CA TYR A 135 -7.65 -5.85 -10.12
C TYR A 135 -6.22 -5.31 -10.12
N PRO A 136 -6.02 -4.05 -10.53
CA PRO A 136 -4.82 -3.30 -10.17
C PRO A 136 -4.58 -3.30 -8.65
N PRO A 137 -3.40 -2.86 -8.17
CA PRO A 137 -3.11 -2.88 -6.75
C PRO A 137 -4.22 -2.23 -5.93
N LEU A 138 -4.69 -2.91 -4.88
CA LEU A 138 -5.82 -2.42 -4.08
C LEU A 138 -5.52 -1.04 -3.50
N TRP A 139 -4.31 -0.89 -2.96
CA TRP A 139 -3.84 0.31 -2.29
C TRP A 139 -3.28 1.36 -3.25
N GLU A 140 -3.81 2.57 -3.17
CA GLU A 140 -3.51 3.69 -4.09
C GLU A 140 -2.74 4.85 -3.46
N ARG A 141 -2.48 4.78 -2.16
CA ARG A 141 -1.92 5.91 -1.43
C ARG A 141 -0.52 5.62 -0.93
N SER A 142 0.24 6.67 -0.68
CA SER A 142 1.58 6.58 -0.11
C SER A 142 1.70 7.54 1.06
N ALA A 143 2.45 7.10 2.06
CA ALA A 143 2.89 7.96 3.15
C ALA A 143 3.71 9.11 2.57
N HIS A 144 3.33 10.34 2.92
CA HIS A 144 4.00 11.56 2.49
C HIS A 144 4.77 12.17 3.65
N PHE A 145 4.13 12.31 4.81
CA PHE A 145 4.74 12.92 5.98
C PHE A 145 4.25 12.28 7.27
N LEU A 146 5.13 12.17 8.26
CA LEU A 146 4.79 11.73 9.61
C LEU A 146 5.52 12.59 10.64
N ALA A 147 4.80 13.04 11.65
CA ALA A 147 5.37 13.64 12.85
C ALA A 147 4.53 13.29 14.08
N ARG A 148 5.05 13.61 15.27
CA ARG A 148 4.29 13.55 16.51
C ARG A 148 4.68 14.69 17.45
N ASP A 149 3.83 15.02 18.40
CA ASP A 149 4.23 15.80 19.56
C ASP A 149 4.82 14.91 20.68
N ASP A 150 5.17 15.52 21.80
CA ASP A 150 5.73 14.85 22.98
C ASP A 150 4.68 14.06 23.79
N ASP A 151 3.40 14.33 23.57
CA ASP A 151 2.27 13.62 24.19
C ASP A 151 1.83 12.37 23.38
N GLY A 152 2.53 12.10 22.27
CA GLY A 152 2.27 10.95 21.40
C GLY A 152 1.06 11.14 20.49
N VAL A 153 0.64 12.38 20.21
CA VAL A 153 -0.31 12.70 19.15
C VAL A 153 0.45 12.75 17.84
N TYR A 154 0.05 11.89 16.90
CA TYR A 154 0.60 11.82 15.57
C TYR A 154 -0.09 12.80 14.63
N PHE A 155 0.69 13.30 13.69
CA PHE A 155 0.28 14.09 12.53
C PHE A 155 0.77 13.35 11.30
N TYR A 156 -0.14 12.93 10.44
CA TYR A 156 0.18 12.09 9.30
C TYR A 156 -0.46 12.64 8.03
N VAL A 157 0.33 12.68 6.96
CA VAL A 157 -0.14 13.04 5.62
C VAL A 157 0.08 11.85 4.70
N ASP A 158 -0.98 11.49 3.97
CA ASP A 158 -0.87 10.61 2.82
C ASP A 158 -1.30 11.34 1.54
N ILE A 159 -0.80 10.84 0.42
CA ILE A 159 -1.11 11.33 -0.91
C ILE A 159 -1.59 10.17 -1.78
N ARG A 160 -2.35 10.48 -2.84
CA ARG A 160 -2.52 9.52 -3.92
C ARG A 160 -1.16 9.29 -4.56
N ARG A 161 -0.85 8.05 -4.91
CA ARG A 161 0.35 7.73 -5.67
C ARG A 161 0.26 8.35 -7.07
N GLU A 162 1.41 8.58 -7.68
CA GLU A 162 1.54 9.26 -8.97
C GLU A 162 0.75 8.55 -10.06
N GLU A 163 0.76 7.21 -10.08
CA GLU A 163 0.02 6.42 -11.06
C GLU A 163 -1.52 6.52 -10.93
N TYR A 164 -2.02 7.14 -9.84
CA TYR A 164 -3.43 7.50 -9.65
C TYR A 164 -3.66 9.01 -9.60
N GLY A 165 -2.73 9.78 -10.18
CA GLY A 165 -2.83 11.22 -10.38
C GLY A 165 -2.04 12.07 -9.39
N GLY A 166 -1.37 11.48 -8.38
CA GLY A 166 -0.43 12.16 -7.47
C GLY A 166 -1.02 13.24 -6.54
N LYS A 167 -2.26 13.68 -6.82
CA LYS A 167 -2.97 14.75 -6.11
C LYS A 167 -3.98 14.18 -5.13
N GLY A 168 -4.32 14.96 -4.11
CA GLY A 168 -5.33 14.59 -3.10
C GLY A 168 -4.66 14.18 -1.80
N HIS A 169 -4.23 15.19 -1.04
CA HIS A 169 -3.65 15.05 0.28
C HIS A 169 -4.76 14.81 1.31
N ARG A 170 -4.49 13.94 2.29
CA ARG A 170 -5.31 13.87 3.50
C ARG A 170 -4.41 14.05 4.70
N VAL A 171 -4.93 14.74 5.70
CA VAL A 171 -4.22 15.00 6.95
C VAL A 171 -4.97 14.30 8.07
N PHE A 172 -4.24 13.53 8.87
CA PHE A 172 -4.76 12.82 10.01
C PHE A 172 -4.09 13.30 11.29
N MET A 173 -4.83 13.34 12.38
CA MET A 173 -4.32 13.66 13.71
C MET A 173 -4.93 12.77 14.78
N GLY A 174 -4.14 12.31 15.73
CA GLY A 174 -4.62 11.52 16.88
C GLY A 174 -3.56 10.63 17.50
N LYS A 175 -3.96 9.83 18.49
CA LYS A 175 -3.11 8.76 19.02
C LYS A 175 -3.20 7.52 18.12
N LYS A 176 -2.23 6.61 18.25
CA LYS A 176 -2.29 5.28 17.61
C LYS A 176 -3.66 4.61 17.83
N GLY A 177 -4.22 4.02 16.78
CA GLY A 177 -5.54 3.39 16.79
C GLY A 177 -6.73 4.35 16.90
N SER A 178 -6.51 5.66 16.94
CA SER A 178 -7.56 6.69 17.14
C SER A 178 -7.31 7.94 16.31
N MET A 179 -6.67 7.77 15.15
CA MET A 179 -6.45 8.85 14.19
C MET A 179 -7.77 9.30 13.56
N LYS A 180 -7.89 10.60 13.35
CA LYS A 180 -9.04 11.20 12.66
C LYS A 180 -8.56 11.99 11.45
N GLU A 181 -9.23 11.80 10.32
CA GLU A 181 -9.03 12.66 9.16
C GLU A 181 -9.53 14.08 9.49
N LEU A 182 -8.70 15.07 9.19
CA LEU A 182 -9.00 16.48 9.40
C LEU A 182 -9.63 17.06 8.14
N SER A 183 -10.69 17.86 8.30
CA SER A 183 -11.31 18.56 7.17
C SER A 183 -10.38 19.65 6.63
N MET A 184 -9.71 19.34 5.52
CA MET A 184 -8.83 20.24 4.79
C MET A 184 -9.59 21.43 4.19
N THR A 185 -8.97 22.61 4.24
CA THR A 185 -9.50 23.85 3.65
C THR A 185 -8.57 24.42 2.57
N ASN A 186 -7.26 24.25 2.73
CA ASN A 186 -6.26 24.71 1.76
C ASN A 186 -4.95 23.93 1.89
N ILE A 187 -4.19 23.89 0.81
CA ILE A 187 -2.80 23.41 0.80
C ILE A 187 -1.93 24.45 0.07
N VAL A 188 -0.81 24.81 0.68
CA VAL A 188 0.27 25.58 0.04
C VAL A 188 1.48 24.66 -0.05
N SER A 189 2.10 24.56 -1.22
CA SER A 189 3.29 23.75 -1.46
C SER A 189 4.23 24.53 -2.38
N ASP A 190 5.39 24.92 -1.87
CA ASP A 190 6.41 25.68 -2.59
C ASP A 190 7.82 25.32 -2.09
N SER A 191 8.84 26.06 -2.53
CA SER A 191 10.23 25.80 -2.16
C SER A 191 10.53 25.97 -0.66
N ALA A 192 9.66 26.62 0.11
CA ALA A 192 9.81 26.77 1.56
C ALA A 192 9.16 25.61 2.34
N GLY A 193 8.43 24.71 1.67
CA GLY A 193 7.79 23.54 2.24
C GLY A 193 6.29 23.51 1.99
N GLU A 194 5.55 22.95 2.95
CA GLU A 194 4.12 22.68 2.80
C GLU A 194 3.31 23.21 3.99
N ILE A 195 2.13 23.73 3.73
CA ILE A 195 1.18 24.17 4.74
C ILE A 195 -0.18 23.54 4.45
N TYR A 196 -0.62 22.68 5.35
CA TYR A 196 -1.93 22.05 5.31
C TYR A 196 -2.88 22.78 6.26
N SER A 197 -3.81 23.54 5.71
CA SER A 197 -4.84 24.22 6.48
C SER A 197 -6.05 23.31 6.66
N THR A 198 -6.53 23.18 7.89
CA THR A 198 -7.71 22.40 8.25
C THR A 198 -8.68 23.25 9.07
N LYS A 199 -9.93 22.81 9.20
CA LYS A 199 -10.90 23.48 10.10
C LYS A 199 -10.44 23.53 11.58
N SER A 200 -9.54 22.64 11.99
CA SER A 200 -9.08 22.51 13.38
C SER A 200 -7.71 23.14 13.68
N GLY A 201 -6.97 23.57 12.65
CA GLY A 201 -5.61 24.07 12.76
C GLY A 201 -4.79 23.89 11.49
N GLU A 202 -3.51 24.24 11.54
CA GLU A 202 -2.57 24.21 10.41
C GLU A 202 -1.39 23.31 10.74
N LEU A 203 -1.08 22.35 9.86
CA LEU A 203 0.18 21.61 9.87
C LEU A 203 1.14 22.29 8.90
N LYS A 204 2.25 22.81 9.41
CA LYS A 204 3.32 23.42 8.61
C LYS A 204 4.54 22.53 8.61
N ILE A 205 5.03 22.19 7.42
CA ILE A 205 6.26 21.46 7.16
C ILE A 205 7.22 22.44 6.49
N VAL A 206 8.41 22.61 7.05
CA VAL A 206 9.42 23.53 6.53
C VAL A 206 10.48 22.73 5.79
N ALA A 207 10.78 23.11 4.55
CA ALA A 207 11.85 22.53 3.77
C ALA A 207 13.24 22.92 4.34
N GLY A 208 14.22 22.01 4.27
CA GLY A 208 15.59 22.25 4.74
C GLY A 208 16.23 21.01 5.38
N ALA A 209 17.54 21.08 5.64
CA ALA A 209 18.31 19.96 6.22
C ALA A 209 17.82 19.52 7.60
N ASP A 210 17.29 20.46 8.40
CA ASP A 210 16.76 20.20 9.75
C ASP A 210 15.24 19.98 9.76
N GLY A 211 14.61 19.86 8.59
CA GLY A 211 13.18 19.64 8.33
C GLY A 211 12.26 19.78 9.55
N LYS A 212 11.85 21.01 9.88
CA LYS A 212 10.99 21.28 11.04
C LYS A 212 9.52 21.18 10.68
N ALA A 213 8.70 20.75 11.63
CA ALA A 213 7.26 20.77 11.48
C ALA A 213 6.57 21.36 12.70
N PHE A 214 5.42 21.99 12.48
CA PHE A 214 4.65 22.65 13.51
C PHE A 214 3.16 22.40 13.35
N TRP A 215 2.48 22.18 14.45
CA TRP A 215 1.02 22.29 14.53
C TRP A 215 0.64 23.64 15.12
N LYS A 216 -0.25 24.36 14.45
CA LYS A 216 -0.77 25.66 14.90
C LYS A 216 -2.27 25.59 15.07
N LYS A 217 -2.76 26.01 16.24
CA LYS A 217 -4.20 26.16 16.53
C LYS A 217 -4.43 27.51 17.18
N GLY A 218 -4.97 28.46 16.41
CA GLY A 218 -5.09 29.86 16.83
C GLY A 218 -3.71 30.47 17.09
N SER A 219 -3.49 30.98 18.30
CA SER A 219 -2.19 31.52 18.74
C SER A 219 -1.22 30.46 19.25
N LYS A 220 -1.69 29.24 19.56
CA LYS A 220 -0.82 28.17 20.06
C LYS A 220 -0.08 27.51 18.90
N LYS A 221 1.24 27.38 19.07
CA LYS A 221 2.13 26.70 18.14
C LYS A 221 2.90 25.62 18.89
N VAL A 222 2.90 24.40 18.36
CA VAL A 222 3.61 23.24 18.90
C VAL A 222 4.62 22.80 17.85
N GLU A 223 5.88 22.67 18.24
CA GLU A 223 6.91 22.04 17.39
C GLU A 223 6.75 20.52 17.46
N LEU A 224 6.88 19.87 16.31
CA LEU A 224 6.67 18.44 16.15
C LEU A 224 7.98 17.72 15.90
N VAL A 225 8.10 16.52 16.44
CA VAL A 225 9.17 15.58 16.12
C VAL A 225 8.84 14.92 14.78
N VAL A 226 9.61 15.25 13.75
CA VAL A 226 9.48 14.63 12.42
C VAL A 226 10.01 13.21 12.44
N LEU A 227 9.24 12.30 11.85
CA LEU A 227 9.53 10.87 11.79
C LEU A 227 9.66 10.44 10.33
N GLU A 228 10.74 9.73 10.00
CA GLU A 228 11.00 9.26 8.63
C GLU A 228 9.98 8.16 8.25
N PRO A 229 9.14 8.36 7.20
CA PRO A 229 8.04 7.45 6.92
C PRO A 229 8.44 6.01 6.60
N ALA A 230 9.58 5.76 5.93
CA ALA A 230 9.98 4.40 5.56
C ALA A 230 10.40 3.56 6.78
N ARG A 231 11.14 4.16 7.73
CA ARG A 231 11.46 3.56 9.04
C ARG A 231 10.22 3.38 9.92
N ASN A 232 9.21 4.21 9.74
CA ASN A 232 7.96 4.16 10.52
C ASN A 232 6.79 3.50 9.76
N ARG A 233 7.05 2.76 8.67
CA ARG A 233 6.00 2.13 7.87
C ARG A 233 5.05 1.26 8.68
N TYR A 234 5.56 0.44 9.61
CA TYR A 234 4.69 -0.42 10.42
C TYR A 234 3.74 0.43 11.29
N VAL A 235 4.24 1.51 11.88
CA VAL A 235 3.40 2.45 12.64
C VAL A 235 2.31 3.04 11.74
N ILE A 236 2.68 3.53 10.56
CA ILE A 236 1.76 4.16 9.61
C ILE A 236 0.66 3.20 9.16
N TYR A 237 1.06 2.01 8.69
CA TYR A 237 0.15 1.09 8.00
C TYR A 237 -0.53 0.08 8.93
N ARG A 238 -0.11 -0.05 10.19
CA ARG A 238 -0.73 -0.91 11.20
C ARG A 238 -1.20 -0.10 12.41
N ASP A 239 -0.29 0.54 13.13
CA ASP A 239 -0.60 1.09 14.46
C ASP A 239 -1.48 2.35 14.44
N LEU A 240 -1.38 3.19 13.41
CA LEU A 240 -2.20 4.41 13.32
C LEU A 240 -3.69 4.10 13.18
N GLY A 241 -4.06 2.91 12.69
CA GLY A 241 -5.45 2.47 12.58
C GLY A 241 -6.26 3.18 11.49
N ILE A 242 -5.58 3.84 10.54
CA ILE A 242 -6.21 4.57 9.43
C ILE A 242 -6.54 3.69 8.22
N TYR A 243 -5.91 2.52 8.12
CA TYR A 243 -6.02 1.63 6.97
C TYR A 243 -6.56 0.26 7.38
N GLY A 244 -7.47 -0.27 6.55
CA GLY A 244 -7.87 -1.67 6.57
C GLY A 244 -6.85 -2.54 5.82
N SER A 245 -7.32 -3.65 5.25
CA SER A 245 -6.47 -4.49 4.40
C SER A 245 -5.94 -3.69 3.20
N LEU A 246 -4.65 -3.88 2.91
CA LEU A 246 -3.95 -3.30 1.76
C LEU A 246 -3.99 -4.22 0.53
N GLY A 247 -4.49 -5.45 0.68
CA GLY A 247 -4.61 -6.42 -0.41
C GLY A 247 -3.24 -6.92 -0.91
N VAL A 248 -2.25 -6.93 -0.01
CA VAL A 248 -0.87 -7.35 -0.31
C VAL A 248 -0.53 -8.67 0.36
N VAL A 249 0.52 -9.32 -0.15
CA VAL A 249 1.11 -10.50 0.50
C VAL A 249 1.56 -10.14 1.93
N CYS A 250 1.35 -11.05 2.87
CA CYS A 250 1.70 -10.88 4.30
C CYS A 250 0.98 -9.72 5.03
N ASP A 251 -0.13 -9.20 4.51
CA ASP A 251 -0.85 -8.04 5.07
C ASP A 251 -1.31 -8.24 6.53
N GLU A 252 -1.61 -9.48 6.91
CA GLU A 252 -2.10 -9.82 8.25
C GLU A 252 -1.00 -10.22 9.24
N GLN A 253 0.27 -10.28 8.84
CA GLN A 253 1.38 -10.67 9.73
C GLN A 253 1.92 -9.55 10.63
#